data_AF-A0AAP0F834-F1
#
_entry.id   AF-A0AAP0F834-F1
#
_cell.length_a   1.000
_cell.length_b   1.000
_cell.length_c   1.000
_cell.angle_alpha   90.00
_cell.angle_beta   90.00
_cell.angle_gamma   90.00
#
_symmetry.space_group_name_H-M   'P 1'
#
loop_
_entity.id
_entity.type
_entity.pdbx_description
1 polymer ?
#
loop_
_entity_poly.entity_id
_entity_poly.type
_entity_poly.pdbx_seq_one_letter_code
_entity_poly.pdbx_strand_id
1 'polypeptide(L)'
;MREDEEDPSEKAQNRARSAVLYHYPCPDGAFAALAAHLYFSAIAHPVLFFPNTVYRPFKVDDLPLGDFEDVYLLDFVGPAGFVEQISSRVERVIILDHHKTALEMFSGKNFIPDNVTRVIDIQRSGATIAYDYFKEKLAEKNLGSEMLPKYEVRKVTRLFKYIEDADLWRWKLPSSKAFSSGLKDLNIEFDVRSNPALFKQLLALDPESVINQGMESLSQKQKLISEVLEQSFEIALGNGVFGHCLAVETDSISELRSELGHQLANKSHSLNLRGIGAVVYRVPELENNEVLKISLRSVVTEDTTTISLKFGGGGHRNASSFMLSSTEFEQWKVMLMILLTPSKDIVHFQAFINFLEEHDHASGLALVSATF
;
A
#
# COMPACT_ATOMS: atom_id res chain seq x y z
N MET A 1 27.64 50.66 5.75
CA MET A 1 27.10 49.29 5.61
C MET A 1 26.15 49.37 4.44
N ARG A 2 26.55 48.83 3.27
CA ARG A 2 25.62 48.64 2.16
C ARG A 2 25.00 47.28 2.44
N GLU A 3 23.68 47.26 2.59
CA GLU A 3 22.92 46.02 2.55
C GLU A 3 23.02 45.54 1.09
N ASP A 4 23.61 44.36 0.90
CA ASP A 4 23.65 43.72 -0.40
C ASP A 4 22.22 43.28 -0.74
N GLU A 5 21.49 44.13 -1.47
CA GLU A 5 20.25 43.75 -2.13
C GLU A 5 20.58 42.72 -3.22
N GLU A 6 20.38 41.43 -2.91
CA GLU A 6 20.40 40.35 -3.91
C GLU A 6 19.44 40.66 -5.07
N ASP A 7 19.93 40.53 -6.30
CA ASP A 7 19.18 40.78 -7.53
C ASP A 7 17.93 39.86 -7.62
N PRO A 8 16.71 40.42 -7.80
CA PRO A 8 15.49 39.63 -8.03
C PRO A 8 15.59 38.61 -9.17
N SER A 9 16.47 38.84 -10.16
CA SER A 9 16.71 37.92 -11.27
C SER A 9 17.44 36.64 -10.82
N GLU A 10 18.30 36.74 -9.81
CA GLU A 10 19.06 35.63 -9.21
C GLU A 10 18.15 34.76 -8.32
N LYS A 11 17.17 35.37 -7.64
CA LYS A 11 16.08 34.65 -6.92
C LYS A 11 15.16 33.87 -7.86
N ALA A 12 14.92 34.37 -9.07
CA ALA A 12 14.07 33.69 -10.06
C ALA A 12 14.78 32.47 -10.69
N GLN A 13 16.10 32.52 -10.87
CA GLN A 13 16.89 31.44 -11.47
C GLN A 13 17.11 30.23 -10.54
N ASN A 14 16.96 30.40 -9.22
CA ASN A 14 17.23 29.35 -8.23
C ASN A 14 15.98 28.67 -7.67
N ARG A 15 14.79 28.98 -8.20
CA ARG A 15 13.52 28.37 -7.75
C ARG A 15 13.32 27.02 -8.43
N ALA A 16 12.89 26.01 -7.66
CA ALA A 16 12.48 24.73 -8.23
C ALA A 16 11.26 24.91 -9.13
N ARG A 17 11.43 24.66 -10.43
CA ARG A 17 10.35 24.70 -11.44
C ARG A 17 9.72 23.31 -11.68
N SER A 18 10.21 22.29 -10.98
CA SER A 18 9.68 20.93 -11.04
C SER A 18 9.27 20.43 -9.67
N ALA A 19 8.16 19.69 -9.62
CA ALA A 19 7.68 18.98 -8.45
C ALA A 19 7.56 17.49 -8.72
N VAL A 20 8.02 16.67 -7.78
CA VAL A 20 7.89 15.21 -7.80
C VAL A 20 6.96 14.82 -6.66
N LEU A 21 5.76 14.36 -7.01
CA LEU A 21 4.89 13.67 -6.09
C LEU A 21 5.15 12.17 -6.23
N TYR A 22 5.25 11.46 -5.12
CA TYR A 22 5.48 10.02 -5.13
C TYR A 22 4.60 9.31 -4.10
N HIS A 23 4.24 8.06 -4.39
CA HIS A 23 3.41 7.27 -3.49
C HIS A 23 4.14 6.95 -2.16
N TYR A 24 3.45 7.16 -1.04
CA TYR A 24 3.96 6.98 0.31
C TYR A 24 2.94 6.21 1.18
N PRO A 25 3.36 5.29 2.07
CA PRO A 25 4.73 4.97 2.51
C PRO A 25 5.32 3.69 1.90
N CYS A 26 5.33 3.51 0.57
CA CYS A 26 5.89 2.31 -0.03
C CYS A 26 7.38 2.48 -0.45
N PRO A 27 8.19 1.40 -0.41
CA PRO A 27 9.53 1.41 -0.99
C PRO A 27 9.56 1.72 -2.48
N ASP A 28 8.54 1.31 -3.24
CA ASP A 28 8.52 1.51 -4.70
C ASP A 28 8.44 3.00 -5.07
N GLY A 29 7.48 3.73 -4.52
CA GLY A 29 7.40 5.19 -4.62
C GLY A 29 8.64 5.91 -4.10
N ALA A 30 9.25 5.47 -3.00
CA ALA A 30 10.48 6.05 -2.48
C ALA A 30 11.68 5.88 -3.44
N PHE A 31 11.81 4.70 -4.06
CA PHE A 31 12.83 4.45 -5.08
C PHE A 31 12.50 5.13 -6.42
N ALA A 32 11.23 5.32 -6.77
CA ALA A 32 10.84 6.15 -7.91
C ALA A 32 11.26 7.62 -7.69
N ALA A 33 11.03 8.16 -6.48
CA ALA A 33 11.53 9.48 -6.10
C ALA A 33 13.07 9.54 -6.09
N LEU A 34 13.76 8.47 -5.68
CA LEU A 34 15.21 8.39 -5.79
C LEU A 34 15.69 8.50 -7.25
N ALA A 35 15.02 7.84 -8.20
CA ALA A 35 15.36 7.97 -9.62
C ALA A 35 15.25 9.42 -10.10
N ALA A 36 14.18 10.13 -9.71
CA ALA A 36 14.04 11.56 -10.00
C ALA A 36 15.15 12.38 -9.34
N HIS A 37 15.46 12.13 -8.08
CA HIS A 37 16.54 12.81 -7.35
C HIS A 37 17.89 12.68 -8.07
N LEU A 38 18.21 11.48 -8.55
CA LEU A 38 19.43 11.23 -9.31
C LEU A 38 19.48 12.04 -10.61
N TYR A 39 18.38 12.09 -11.36
CA TYR A 39 18.28 12.89 -12.58
C TYR A 39 18.46 14.39 -12.33
N PHE A 40 17.68 14.95 -11.40
CA PHE A 40 17.71 16.39 -11.11
C PHE A 40 19.07 16.81 -10.54
N SER A 41 19.72 15.93 -9.76
CA SER A 41 21.09 16.14 -9.29
C SER A 41 22.09 16.13 -10.45
N ALA A 42 21.97 15.19 -11.39
CA ALA A 42 22.87 15.08 -12.53
C ALA A 42 22.82 16.31 -13.46
N ILE A 43 21.66 16.95 -13.58
CA ILE A 43 21.49 18.17 -14.37
C ILE A 43 21.63 19.46 -13.55
N ALA A 44 21.90 19.37 -12.24
CA ALA A 44 21.98 20.51 -11.32
C ALA A 44 20.73 21.44 -11.36
N HIS A 45 19.53 20.86 -11.43
CA HIS A 45 18.27 21.61 -11.39
C HIS A 45 17.54 21.38 -10.06
N PRO A 46 17.10 22.45 -9.37
CA PRO A 46 16.30 22.31 -8.15
C PRO A 46 14.94 21.64 -8.42
N VAL A 47 14.51 20.79 -7.50
CA VAL A 47 13.23 20.05 -7.55
C VAL A 47 12.65 19.94 -6.13
N LEU A 48 11.32 20.01 -6.01
CA LEU A 48 10.62 19.76 -4.75
C LEU A 48 9.98 18.39 -4.74
N PHE A 49 10.03 17.71 -3.59
CA PHE A 49 9.48 16.37 -3.41
C PHE A 49 8.30 16.40 -2.43
N PHE A 50 7.23 15.71 -2.81
CA PHE A 50 5.96 15.67 -2.09
C PHE A 50 5.53 14.20 -1.89
N PRO A 51 5.72 13.62 -0.69
CA PRO A 51 5.24 12.28 -0.39
C PRO A 51 3.71 12.29 -0.32
N ASN A 52 3.07 11.68 -1.30
CA ASN A 52 1.62 11.56 -1.37
C ASN A 52 1.17 10.36 -0.55
N THR A 53 0.60 10.63 0.63
CA THR A 53 0.21 9.58 1.58
C THR A 53 -1.10 8.92 1.16
N VAL A 54 -1.23 7.61 1.37
CA VAL A 54 -2.50 6.88 1.13
C VAL A 54 -3.62 7.24 2.11
N TYR A 55 -3.30 7.86 3.25
CA TYR A 55 -4.25 8.18 4.32
C TYR A 55 -4.79 9.61 4.22
N ARG A 56 -3.93 10.53 3.79
CA ARG A 56 -4.24 11.93 3.53
C ARG A 56 -3.58 12.32 2.20
N PRO A 57 -4.14 11.86 1.06
CA PRO A 57 -3.61 12.20 -0.25
C PRO A 57 -3.75 13.71 -0.48
N PHE A 58 -2.81 14.27 -1.23
CA PHE A 58 -2.86 15.69 -1.59
C PHE A 58 -4.11 15.99 -2.40
N LYS A 59 -4.77 17.10 -2.06
CA LYS A 59 -5.67 17.80 -2.96
C LYS A 59 -4.84 18.75 -3.82
N VAL A 60 -5.38 19.09 -4.98
CA VAL A 60 -4.74 20.02 -5.93
C VAL A 60 -4.44 21.37 -5.26
N ASP A 61 -5.32 21.83 -4.38
CA ASP A 61 -5.17 23.10 -3.66
C ASP A 61 -4.16 23.05 -2.50
N ASP A 62 -3.69 21.85 -2.10
CA ASP A 62 -2.61 21.70 -1.12
C ASP A 62 -1.22 21.94 -1.75
N LEU A 63 -1.14 21.98 -3.08
CA LEU A 63 0.11 22.05 -3.84
C LEU A 63 0.29 23.47 -4.41
N PRO A 64 1.50 24.04 -4.31
CA PRO A 64 1.80 25.36 -4.88
C PRO A 64 2.03 25.26 -6.40
N LEU A 65 1.04 24.75 -7.15
CA LEU A 65 1.17 24.41 -8.57
C LEU A 65 1.53 25.60 -9.47
N GLY A 66 1.13 26.82 -9.10
CA GLY A 66 1.50 28.03 -9.83
C GLY A 66 3.01 28.32 -9.85
N ASP A 67 3.80 27.58 -9.07
CA ASP A 67 5.25 27.70 -9.02
C ASP A 67 6.00 26.70 -9.92
N PHE A 68 5.29 25.73 -10.51
CA PHE A 68 5.88 24.61 -11.24
C PHE A 68 5.50 24.60 -12.71
N GLU A 69 6.48 24.36 -13.58
CA GLU A 69 6.25 23.98 -14.97
C GLU A 69 5.95 22.49 -15.09
N ASP A 70 6.74 21.66 -14.42
CA ASP A 70 6.68 20.21 -14.54
C ASP A 70 6.20 19.57 -13.23
N VAL A 71 5.20 18.70 -13.32
CA VAL A 71 4.78 17.83 -12.22
C VAL A 71 4.94 16.38 -12.60
N TYR A 72 5.69 15.62 -11.79
CA TYR A 72 5.86 14.18 -11.92
C TYR A 72 5.00 13.48 -10.88
N LEU A 73 4.15 12.55 -11.31
CA LEU A 73 3.40 11.64 -10.46
C LEU A 73 4.03 10.25 -10.57
N LEU A 74 4.67 9.80 -9.50
CA LEU A 74 5.47 8.57 -9.46
C LEU A 74 4.80 7.51 -8.59
N ASP A 75 4.51 6.35 -9.17
CA ASP A 75 3.84 5.22 -8.51
C ASP A 75 2.37 5.52 -8.11
N PHE A 76 1.73 6.51 -8.73
CA PHE A 76 0.29 6.77 -8.59
C PHE A 76 -0.23 7.76 -9.66
N VAL A 77 -1.56 7.80 -9.83
CA VAL A 77 -2.28 8.78 -10.68
C VAL A 77 -3.20 9.73 -9.91
N GLY A 78 -3.57 9.40 -8.67
CA GLY A 78 -4.56 10.13 -7.88
C GLY A 78 -6.01 9.73 -8.21
N PRO A 79 -7.01 10.39 -7.58
CA PRO A 79 -8.42 10.14 -7.87
C PRO A 79 -8.86 10.73 -9.23
N ALA A 80 -10.04 10.35 -9.70
CA ALA A 80 -10.61 10.92 -10.93
C ALA A 80 -10.68 12.46 -10.86
N GLY A 81 -10.28 13.14 -11.94
CA GLY A 81 -10.24 14.60 -12.00
C GLY A 81 -8.95 15.22 -11.44
N PHE A 82 -8.10 14.45 -10.75
CA PHE A 82 -6.86 14.98 -10.15
C PHE A 82 -5.84 15.40 -11.21
N VAL A 83 -5.58 14.52 -12.19
CA VAL A 83 -4.62 14.78 -13.27
C VAL A 83 -5.07 15.97 -14.12
N GLU A 84 -6.36 16.05 -14.45
CA GLU A 84 -6.95 17.13 -15.23
C GLU A 84 -6.76 18.47 -14.52
N GLN A 85 -7.04 18.52 -13.23
CA GLN A 85 -6.87 19.74 -12.43
C GLN A 85 -5.40 20.17 -12.33
N ILE A 86 -4.46 19.24 -12.11
CA ILE A 86 -3.03 19.58 -12.13
C ILE A 86 -2.62 20.10 -13.51
N SER A 87 -3.00 19.39 -14.58
CA SER A 87 -2.63 19.74 -15.96
C SER A 87 -3.11 21.12 -16.38
N SER A 88 -4.20 21.63 -15.79
CA SER A 88 -4.70 22.97 -16.06
C SER A 88 -3.87 24.10 -15.44
N ARG A 89 -2.94 23.78 -14.52
CA ARG A 89 -2.16 24.73 -13.73
C ARG A 89 -0.65 24.67 -13.99
N VAL A 90 -0.18 23.71 -14.79
CA VAL A 90 1.26 23.48 -15.05
C VAL A 90 1.50 23.23 -16.54
N GLU A 91 2.75 23.39 -16.98
CA GLU A 91 3.11 23.19 -18.39
C GLU A 91 3.08 21.71 -18.78
N ARG A 92 3.54 20.81 -17.91
CA ARG A 92 3.59 19.36 -18.18
C ARG A 92 3.27 18.53 -16.96
N VAL A 93 2.51 17.46 -17.16
CA VAL A 93 2.31 16.39 -16.19
C VAL A 93 2.92 15.11 -16.75
N ILE A 94 3.76 14.44 -15.96
CA ILE A 94 4.40 13.17 -16.30
C ILE A 94 3.95 12.13 -15.29
N ILE A 95 3.33 11.05 -15.77
CA ILE A 95 2.82 9.97 -14.94
C ILE A 95 3.64 8.71 -15.21
N LEU A 96 4.27 8.17 -14.17
CA LEU A 96 5.05 6.93 -14.22
C LEU A 96 4.43 5.96 -13.21
N ASP A 97 3.62 5.01 -13.68
CA ASP A 97 2.80 4.16 -12.81
C ASP A 97 2.66 2.74 -13.38
N HIS A 98 2.31 1.78 -12.53
CA HIS A 98 2.13 0.37 -12.85
C HIS A 98 0.84 -0.22 -12.26
N HIS A 99 0.05 0.57 -11.53
CA HIS A 99 -1.21 0.12 -10.97
C HIS A 99 -2.25 -0.21 -12.06
N LYS A 100 -3.03 -1.28 -11.85
CA LYS A 100 -4.11 -1.66 -12.76
C LYS A 100 -5.18 -0.57 -12.84
N THR A 101 -5.45 0.12 -11.74
CA THR A 101 -6.39 1.25 -11.68
C THR A 101 -5.95 2.42 -12.54
N ALA A 102 -4.64 2.68 -12.66
CA ALA A 102 -4.10 3.69 -13.57
C ALA A 102 -4.31 3.28 -15.03
N LEU A 103 -4.07 2.01 -15.36
CA LEU A 103 -4.35 1.48 -16.69
C LEU A 103 -5.84 1.64 -17.06
N GLU A 104 -6.76 1.31 -16.15
CA GLU A 104 -8.19 1.45 -16.36
C GLU A 104 -8.62 2.91 -16.54
N MET A 105 -8.08 3.83 -15.74
CA MET A 105 -8.32 5.27 -15.82
C MET A 105 -8.03 5.83 -17.23
N PHE A 106 -6.95 5.34 -17.87
CA PHE A 106 -6.50 5.82 -19.18
C PHE A 106 -6.89 4.91 -20.37
N SER A 107 -7.51 3.76 -20.14
CA SER A 107 -7.97 2.86 -21.20
C SER A 107 -9.36 3.22 -21.74
N GLY A 108 -10.11 4.07 -21.04
CA GLY A 108 -11.43 4.55 -21.46
C GLY A 108 -11.39 5.65 -22.53
N LYS A 109 -12.58 6.12 -22.96
CA LYS A 109 -12.72 7.32 -23.82
C LYS A 109 -12.48 8.63 -23.06
N ASN A 110 -11.79 8.58 -21.93
CA ASN A 110 -11.53 9.76 -21.12
C ASN A 110 -10.61 10.69 -21.92
N PHE A 111 -10.99 11.96 -21.99
CA PHE A 111 -10.14 12.98 -22.59
C PHE A 111 -8.87 13.11 -21.75
N ILE A 112 -7.71 12.96 -22.38
CA ILE A 112 -6.42 13.13 -21.72
C ILE A 112 -5.85 14.46 -22.24
N PRO A 113 -5.58 15.43 -21.35
CA PRO A 113 -5.04 16.72 -21.76
C PRO A 113 -3.71 16.57 -22.52
N ASP A 114 -3.49 17.43 -23.52
CA ASP A 114 -2.35 17.33 -24.43
C ASP A 114 -0.98 17.44 -23.73
N ASN A 115 -0.94 18.07 -22.56
CA ASN A 115 0.26 18.24 -21.75
C ASN A 115 0.51 17.10 -20.74
N VAL A 116 -0.21 15.98 -20.84
CA VAL A 116 -0.05 14.81 -19.97
C VAL A 116 0.70 13.70 -20.71
N THR A 117 1.94 13.46 -20.30
CA THR A 117 2.72 12.27 -20.70
C THR A 117 2.50 11.15 -19.70
N ARG A 118 2.30 9.91 -20.18
CA ARG A 118 2.11 8.75 -19.31
C ARG A 118 2.93 7.55 -19.77
N VAL A 119 3.56 6.88 -18.81
CA VAL A 119 4.21 5.58 -18.97
C VAL A 119 3.56 4.64 -17.97
N ILE A 120 2.66 3.79 -18.47
CA ILE A 120 1.93 2.80 -17.67
C ILE A 120 2.40 1.41 -18.05
N ASP A 121 3.04 0.70 -17.12
CA ASP A 121 3.59 -0.64 -17.38
C ASP A 121 3.37 -1.57 -16.20
N ILE A 122 2.31 -2.39 -16.27
CA ILE A 122 1.95 -3.35 -15.22
C ILE A 122 2.96 -4.51 -15.05
N GLN A 123 3.99 -4.59 -15.90
CA GLN A 123 5.06 -5.60 -15.81
C GLN A 123 6.34 -5.07 -15.15
N ARG A 124 6.36 -3.80 -14.74
CA ARG A 124 7.46 -3.18 -14.00
C ARG A 124 6.90 -2.50 -12.75
N SER A 125 7.76 -2.12 -11.83
CA SER A 125 7.35 -1.31 -10.68
C SER A 125 7.51 0.18 -11.00
N GLY A 126 6.83 1.05 -10.26
CA GLY A 126 6.99 2.50 -10.39
C GLY A 126 8.45 2.94 -10.26
N ALA A 127 9.24 2.30 -9.39
CA ALA A 127 10.67 2.57 -9.25
C ALA A 127 11.45 2.31 -10.55
N THR A 128 11.28 1.14 -11.17
CA THR A 128 12.05 0.78 -12.37
C THR A 128 11.57 1.54 -13.61
N ILE A 129 10.27 1.83 -13.71
CA ILE A 129 9.72 2.73 -14.74
C ILE A 129 10.37 4.11 -14.61
N ALA A 130 10.39 4.68 -13.40
CA ALA A 130 11.00 5.98 -13.15
C ALA A 130 12.50 5.99 -13.48
N TYR A 131 13.25 4.96 -13.04
CA TYR A 131 14.67 4.86 -13.32
C TYR A 131 14.99 4.84 -14.82
N ASP A 132 14.27 4.04 -15.61
CA ASP A 132 14.47 3.99 -17.06
C ASP A 132 14.04 5.29 -17.75
N TYR A 133 12.90 5.85 -17.37
CA TYR A 133 12.41 7.12 -17.92
C TYR A 133 13.43 8.25 -17.72
N PHE A 134 13.95 8.40 -16.50
CA PHE A 134 14.90 9.47 -16.19
C PHE A 134 16.28 9.24 -16.82
N LYS A 135 16.69 7.98 -17.00
CA LYS A 135 17.90 7.62 -17.76
C LYS A 135 17.78 8.03 -19.23
N GLU A 136 16.64 7.74 -19.86
CA GLU A 136 16.35 8.13 -21.25
C GLU A 136 16.28 9.65 -21.39
N LYS A 137 15.58 10.32 -20.47
CA LYS A 137 15.48 11.79 -20.43
C LYS A 137 16.84 12.48 -20.28
N LEU A 138 17.80 11.89 -19.57
CA LEU A 138 19.16 12.41 -19.45
C LEU A 138 19.92 12.30 -20.78
N ALA A 139 19.77 11.14 -21.47
CA ALA A 139 20.39 10.89 -22.76
C ALA A 139 19.86 11.84 -23.85
N GLU A 140 18.55 12.13 -23.87
CA GLU A 140 17.92 13.07 -24.80
C GLU A 140 18.46 14.50 -24.66
N LYS A 141 18.84 14.92 -23.45
CA LYS A 141 19.47 16.23 -23.21
C LYS A 141 20.94 16.29 -23.67
N ASN A 142 21.49 15.21 -24.22
CA ASN A 142 22.91 15.06 -24.54
C ASN A 142 23.85 15.32 -23.34
N LEU A 143 23.34 15.13 -22.11
CA LEU A 143 24.09 15.36 -20.85
C LEU A 143 24.74 14.06 -20.32
N GLY A 144 24.68 12.98 -21.10
CA GLY A 144 25.23 11.66 -20.75
C GLY A 144 24.14 10.59 -20.59
N SER A 145 24.56 9.34 -20.38
CA SER A 145 23.65 8.18 -20.23
C SER A 145 23.55 7.64 -18.81
N GLU A 146 24.35 8.17 -17.88
CA GLU A 146 24.44 7.66 -16.51
C GLU A 146 24.13 8.78 -15.51
N MET A 147 23.08 8.58 -14.70
CA MET A 147 22.73 9.49 -13.59
C MET A 147 23.69 9.36 -12.39
N LEU A 148 24.60 8.39 -12.43
CA LEU A 148 25.48 7.97 -11.34
C LEU A 148 26.88 7.66 -11.86
N PRO A 149 27.92 7.72 -11.01
CA PRO A 149 29.23 7.19 -11.35
C PRO A 149 29.17 5.68 -11.67
N LYS A 150 29.94 5.24 -12.67
CA LYS A 150 29.99 3.84 -13.14
C LYS A 150 30.11 2.78 -12.03
N TYR A 151 30.87 3.08 -10.98
CA TYR A 151 31.09 2.14 -9.87
C TYR A 151 29.85 1.93 -8.98
N GLU A 152 28.91 2.88 -8.96
CA GLU A 152 27.64 2.78 -8.22
C GLU A 152 26.51 2.14 -9.04
N VAL A 153 26.55 2.26 -10.38
CA VAL A 153 25.46 1.83 -11.27
C VAL A 153 25.04 0.39 -11.03
N ARG A 154 26.00 -0.53 -10.85
CA ARG A 154 25.70 -1.95 -10.60
C ARG A 154 24.94 -2.17 -9.29
N LYS A 155 25.35 -1.47 -8.21
CA LYS A 155 24.73 -1.58 -6.89
C LYS A 155 23.31 -1.03 -6.93
N VAL A 156 23.15 0.19 -7.44
CA VAL A 156 21.85 0.87 -7.51
C VAL A 156 20.88 0.10 -8.41
N THR A 157 21.30 -0.33 -9.60
CA THR A 157 20.45 -1.14 -10.48
C THR A 157 20.00 -2.44 -9.80
N ARG A 158 20.84 -3.05 -8.95
CA ARG A 158 20.46 -4.25 -8.19
C ARG A 158 19.43 -3.94 -7.10
N LEU A 159 19.53 -2.80 -6.41
CA LEU A 159 18.52 -2.36 -5.45
C LEU A 159 17.16 -2.19 -6.13
N PHE A 160 17.08 -1.44 -7.25
CA PHE A 160 15.84 -1.26 -8.02
C PHE A 160 15.22 -2.59 -8.47
N LYS A 161 16.04 -3.57 -8.89
CA LYS A 161 15.55 -4.91 -9.24
C LYS A 161 14.94 -5.67 -8.06
N TYR A 162 15.53 -5.58 -6.86
CA TYR A 162 14.94 -6.18 -5.68
C TYR A 162 13.64 -5.49 -5.26
N ILE A 163 13.56 -4.16 -5.39
CA ILE A 163 12.33 -3.41 -5.16
C ILE A 163 11.24 -3.89 -6.12
N GLU A 164 11.50 -3.94 -7.43
CA GLU A 164 10.53 -4.44 -8.41
C GLU A 164 10.10 -5.89 -8.14
N ASP A 165 11.04 -6.78 -7.82
CA ASP A 165 10.73 -8.19 -7.60
C ASP A 165 9.83 -8.41 -6.36
N ALA A 166 10.00 -7.59 -5.32
CA ALA A 166 9.17 -7.61 -4.12
C ALA A 166 7.82 -6.92 -4.33
N ASP A 167 7.82 -5.76 -4.98
CA ASP A 167 6.64 -4.95 -5.28
C ASP A 167 5.64 -5.72 -6.17
N LEU A 168 6.13 -6.34 -7.24
CA LEU A 168 5.34 -7.21 -8.11
C LEU A 168 5.09 -8.61 -7.53
N TRP A 169 5.53 -8.86 -6.29
CA TRP A 169 5.38 -10.12 -5.57
C TRP A 169 5.89 -11.36 -6.34
N ARG A 170 6.96 -11.17 -7.12
CA ARG A 170 7.52 -12.19 -8.03
C ARG A 170 8.44 -13.16 -7.32
N TRP A 171 9.25 -12.66 -6.39
CA TRP A 171 10.24 -13.44 -5.64
C TRP A 171 11.18 -14.28 -6.53
N LYS A 172 11.50 -13.81 -7.74
CA LYS A 172 12.34 -14.53 -8.71
C LYS A 172 13.83 -14.33 -8.44
N LEU A 173 14.21 -13.21 -7.80
CA LEU A 173 15.61 -12.93 -7.55
C LEU A 173 16.13 -13.73 -6.33
N PRO A 174 17.39 -14.20 -6.37
CA PRO A 174 18.00 -14.86 -5.21
C PRO A 174 17.93 -13.96 -3.97
N SER A 175 17.45 -14.52 -2.87
CA SER A 175 17.29 -13.84 -1.58
C SER A 175 16.36 -12.62 -1.59
N SER A 176 15.48 -12.48 -2.58
CA SER A 176 14.56 -11.32 -2.69
C SER A 176 13.65 -11.13 -1.47
N LYS A 177 13.09 -12.24 -0.94
CA LYS A 177 12.32 -12.20 0.32
C LYS A 177 13.16 -11.75 1.51
N ALA A 178 14.42 -12.18 1.58
CA ALA A 178 15.33 -11.75 2.63
C ALA A 178 15.69 -10.27 2.47
N PHE A 179 16.02 -9.80 1.27
CA PHE A 179 16.23 -8.38 1.02
C PHE A 179 15.01 -7.53 1.40
N SER A 180 13.82 -7.91 0.96
CA SER A 180 12.57 -7.20 1.30
C SER A 180 12.31 -7.18 2.82
N SER A 181 12.54 -8.32 3.49
CA SER A 181 12.45 -8.44 4.94
C SER A 181 13.44 -7.52 5.65
N GLY A 182 14.70 -7.52 5.22
CA GLY A 182 15.77 -6.72 5.81
C GLY A 182 15.59 -5.22 5.56
N LEU A 183 15.10 -4.83 4.38
CA LEU A 183 14.79 -3.43 4.10
C LEU A 183 13.71 -2.90 5.06
N LYS A 184 12.70 -3.72 5.36
CA LYS A 184 11.70 -3.37 6.38
C LYS A 184 12.31 -3.26 7.78
N ASP A 185 13.24 -4.14 8.14
CA ASP A 185 13.91 -4.11 9.45
C ASP A 185 14.70 -2.82 9.69
N LEU A 186 15.15 -2.14 8.64
CA LEU A 186 15.84 -0.86 8.75
C LEU A 186 14.92 0.29 9.19
N ASN A 187 13.59 0.13 9.12
CA ASN A 187 12.59 1.14 9.51
C ASN A 187 12.91 2.53 8.93
N ILE A 188 13.30 2.59 7.66
CA ILE A 188 13.60 3.85 6.97
C ILE A 188 12.30 4.63 6.78
N GLU A 189 12.27 5.87 7.29
CA GLU A 189 11.19 6.82 7.02
C GLU A 189 11.29 7.31 5.56
N PHE A 190 10.25 7.06 4.77
CA PHE A 190 10.20 7.39 3.34
C PHE A 190 9.59 8.77 3.04
N ASP A 191 9.10 9.51 4.04
CA ASP A 191 8.73 10.91 3.88
C ASP A 191 10.02 11.75 3.90
N VAL A 192 10.44 12.28 2.75
CA VAL A 192 11.67 13.09 2.64
C VAL A 192 11.61 14.39 3.44
N ARG A 193 10.41 14.87 3.80
CA ARG A 193 10.24 16.06 4.65
C ARG A 193 10.58 15.73 6.10
N SER A 194 10.18 14.54 6.56
CA SER A 194 10.50 14.01 7.89
C SER A 194 11.92 13.42 7.95
N ASN A 195 12.43 12.90 6.82
CA ASN A 195 13.75 12.33 6.67
C ASN A 195 14.50 12.97 5.48
N PRO A 196 15.14 14.14 5.68
CA PRO A 196 15.91 14.82 4.63
C PRO A 196 17.12 14.00 4.14
N ALA A 197 17.55 12.97 4.88
CA ALA A 197 18.63 12.08 4.50
C ALA A 197 18.17 10.88 3.66
N LEU A 198 16.88 10.75 3.33
CA LEU A 198 16.28 9.59 2.67
C LEU A 198 17.08 9.11 1.46
N PHE A 199 17.30 9.98 0.46
CA PHE A 199 17.98 9.55 -0.77
C PHE A 199 19.43 9.12 -0.52
N LYS A 200 20.12 9.78 0.41
CA LYS A 200 21.46 9.37 0.84
C LYS A 200 21.44 7.99 1.51
N GLN A 201 20.45 7.71 2.37
CA GLN A 201 20.29 6.42 3.02
C GLN A 201 20.01 5.31 1.99
N LEU A 202 19.08 5.54 1.05
CA LEU A 202 18.75 4.57 0.01
C LEU A 202 19.96 4.26 -0.89
N LEU A 203 20.75 5.27 -1.25
CA LEU A 203 21.98 5.07 -2.04
C LEU A 203 23.11 4.39 -1.26
N ALA A 204 23.10 4.52 0.07
CA ALA A 204 24.08 3.90 0.96
C ALA A 204 23.78 2.42 1.25
N LEU A 205 22.60 1.91 0.87
CA LEU A 205 22.26 0.50 1.07
C LEU A 205 23.25 -0.42 0.36
N ASP A 206 23.79 -1.37 1.12
CA ASP A 206 24.53 -2.52 0.59
C ASP A 206 23.59 -3.73 0.51
N PRO A 207 23.33 -4.28 -0.69
CA PRO A 207 22.38 -5.38 -0.85
C PRO A 207 22.70 -6.61 0.02
N GLU A 208 23.97 -6.96 0.20
CA GLU A 208 24.35 -8.16 0.97
C GLU A 208 24.08 -7.97 2.47
N SER A 209 24.42 -6.79 3.01
CA SER A 209 24.09 -6.45 4.40
C SER A 209 22.58 -6.49 4.66
N VAL A 210 21.78 -5.95 3.73
CA VAL A 210 20.31 -5.94 3.85
C VAL A 210 19.75 -7.37 3.79
N ILE A 211 20.29 -8.21 2.91
CA ILE A 211 19.90 -9.62 2.80
C ILE A 211 20.20 -10.36 4.11
N ASN A 212 21.41 -10.23 4.65
CA ASN A 212 21.81 -10.91 5.88
C ASN A 212 20.91 -10.51 7.05
N GLN A 213 20.65 -9.21 7.22
CA GLN A 213 19.71 -8.71 8.22
C GLN A 213 18.32 -9.35 8.09
N GLY A 214 17.80 -9.44 6.87
CA GLY A 214 16.50 -10.06 6.63
C GLY A 214 16.49 -11.56 6.88
N MET A 215 17.58 -12.28 6.58
CA MET A 215 17.70 -13.71 6.88
C MET A 215 17.59 -13.99 8.38
N GLU A 216 18.17 -13.13 9.21
CA GLU A 216 18.10 -13.25 10.68
C GLU A 216 16.67 -13.08 11.21
N SER A 217 15.91 -12.11 10.68
CA SER A 217 14.57 -11.78 11.17
C SER A 217 13.44 -12.68 10.62
N LEU A 218 13.66 -13.34 9.48
CA LEU A 218 12.61 -14.09 8.77
C LEU A 218 11.95 -15.19 9.62
N SER A 219 12.73 -15.96 10.38
CA SER A 219 12.20 -17.05 11.22
C SER A 219 11.26 -16.53 12.31
N GLN A 220 11.65 -15.44 12.98
CA GLN A 220 10.82 -14.81 13.99
C GLN A 220 9.53 -14.23 13.39
N LYS A 221 9.62 -13.55 12.24
CA LYS A 221 8.44 -13.01 11.52
C LYS A 221 7.48 -14.13 11.11
N GLN A 222 7.99 -15.26 10.63
CA GLN A 222 7.16 -16.39 10.27
C GLN A 222 6.43 -16.98 11.49
N LYS A 223 7.07 -17.03 12.66
CA LYS A 223 6.42 -17.47 13.90
C LYS A 223 5.24 -16.56 14.27
N LEU A 224 5.44 -15.24 14.22
CA LEU A 224 4.38 -14.26 14.48
C LEU A 224 3.20 -14.41 13.50
N ILE A 225 3.50 -14.62 12.21
CA ILE A 225 2.46 -14.85 11.19
C ILE A 225 1.69 -16.13 11.51
N SER A 226 2.38 -17.23 11.82
CA SER A 226 1.72 -18.49 12.16
C SER A 226 0.79 -18.37 13.36
N GLU A 227 1.20 -17.66 14.42
CA GLU A 227 0.37 -17.42 15.60
C GLU A 227 -0.93 -16.66 15.26
N VAL A 228 -0.86 -15.66 14.38
CA VAL A 228 -2.04 -14.90 13.94
C VAL A 228 -2.90 -15.69 12.95
N LEU A 229 -2.31 -16.54 12.09
CA LEU A 229 -3.04 -17.40 11.16
C LEU A 229 -3.96 -18.40 11.86
N GLU A 230 -3.63 -18.84 13.07
CA GLU A 230 -4.49 -19.72 13.88
C GLU A 230 -5.76 -19.02 14.36
N GLN A 231 -5.77 -17.69 14.41
CA GLN A 231 -6.93 -16.88 14.81
C GLN A 231 -7.85 -16.52 13.64
N SER A 232 -7.56 -17.05 12.43
CA SER A 232 -8.36 -16.75 11.24
C SER A 232 -9.77 -17.34 11.32
N PHE A 233 -10.72 -16.62 10.74
CA PHE A 233 -12.13 -16.99 10.66
C PHE A 233 -12.66 -16.78 9.24
N GLU A 234 -13.75 -17.46 8.90
CA GLU A 234 -14.38 -17.33 7.59
C GLU A 234 -15.26 -16.07 7.50
N ILE A 235 -15.17 -15.39 6.36
CA ILE A 235 -16.05 -14.28 5.99
C ILE A 235 -16.76 -14.56 4.66
N ALA A 236 -18.02 -14.15 4.57
CA ALA A 236 -18.80 -14.06 3.34
C ALA A 236 -18.54 -12.71 2.67
N LEU A 237 -17.53 -12.63 1.81
CA LEU A 237 -17.00 -11.39 1.26
C LEU A 237 -18.06 -10.63 0.45
N GLY A 238 -18.36 -9.39 0.85
CA GLY A 238 -19.46 -8.60 0.28
C GLY A 238 -20.82 -9.26 0.48
N ASN A 239 -21.11 -9.75 1.69
CA ASN A 239 -22.30 -10.55 2.00
C ASN A 239 -22.45 -11.78 1.07
N GLY A 240 -21.32 -12.42 0.74
CA GLY A 240 -21.25 -13.62 -0.09
C GLY A 240 -21.23 -13.38 -1.60
N VAL A 241 -21.45 -12.15 -2.09
CA VAL A 241 -21.41 -11.82 -3.52
C VAL A 241 -20.06 -12.17 -4.16
N PHE A 242 -18.97 -12.07 -3.39
CA PHE A 242 -17.63 -12.35 -3.85
C PHE A 242 -17.08 -13.70 -3.34
N GLY A 243 -17.95 -14.56 -2.85
CA GLY A 243 -17.59 -15.85 -2.26
C GLY A 243 -17.09 -15.72 -0.83
N HIS A 244 -16.51 -16.82 -0.33
CA HIS A 244 -16.07 -16.95 1.05
C HIS A 244 -14.53 -17.04 1.10
N CYS A 245 -13.92 -16.46 2.13
CA CYS A 245 -12.49 -16.55 2.37
C CYS A 245 -12.14 -16.41 3.85
N LEU A 246 -10.88 -16.69 4.21
CA LEU A 246 -10.39 -16.43 5.57
C LEU A 246 -10.01 -14.96 5.75
N ALA A 247 -10.32 -14.46 6.95
CA ALA A 247 -9.92 -13.17 7.44
C ALA A 247 -9.21 -13.29 8.80
N VAL A 248 -8.41 -12.28 9.12
CA VAL A 248 -7.94 -12.00 10.48
C VAL A 248 -8.17 -10.52 10.78
N GLU A 249 -8.52 -10.23 12.02
CA GLU A 249 -8.59 -8.86 12.53
C GLU A 249 -7.39 -8.65 13.46
N THR A 250 -6.44 -7.80 13.06
CA THR A 250 -5.20 -7.60 13.83
C THR A 250 -4.49 -6.28 13.56
N ASP A 251 -4.11 -5.60 14.64
CA ASP A 251 -3.23 -4.44 14.62
C ASP A 251 -1.78 -4.78 15.05
N SER A 252 -1.53 -6.00 15.54
CA SER A 252 -0.28 -6.35 16.25
C SER A 252 0.93 -6.60 15.35
N ILE A 253 0.73 -6.82 14.05
CA ILE A 253 1.80 -7.15 13.09
C ILE A 253 1.66 -6.35 11.78
N SER A 254 1.54 -5.02 11.90
CA SER A 254 1.33 -4.09 10.78
C SER A 254 2.29 -4.30 9.60
N GLU A 255 3.57 -4.51 9.88
CA GLU A 255 4.64 -4.68 8.87
C GLU A 255 4.55 -6.00 8.08
N LEU A 256 3.81 -6.97 8.61
CA LEU A 256 3.67 -8.32 8.06
C LEU A 256 2.34 -8.54 7.34
N ARG A 257 1.46 -7.53 7.27
CA ARG A 257 0.11 -7.64 6.68
C ARG A 257 0.10 -8.22 5.27
N SER A 258 1.05 -7.85 4.41
CA SER A 258 1.12 -8.40 3.04
C SER A 258 1.42 -9.91 3.02
N GLU A 259 2.39 -10.36 3.83
CA GLU A 259 2.76 -11.78 3.89
C GLU A 259 1.68 -12.59 4.61
N LEU A 260 1.13 -12.07 5.71
CA LEU A 260 -0.01 -12.66 6.43
C LEU A 260 -1.20 -12.83 5.49
N GLY A 261 -1.57 -11.79 4.75
CA GLY A 261 -2.67 -11.84 3.78
C GLY A 261 -2.43 -12.88 2.69
N HIS A 262 -1.21 -12.99 2.16
CA HIS A 262 -0.89 -14.00 1.16
C HIS A 262 -0.96 -15.42 1.72
N GLN A 263 -0.47 -15.64 2.95
CA GLN A 263 -0.60 -16.94 3.62
C GLN A 263 -2.06 -17.26 3.96
N LEU A 264 -2.89 -16.28 4.33
CA LEU A 264 -4.34 -16.43 4.46
C LEU A 264 -5.01 -16.81 3.15
N ALA A 265 -4.60 -16.24 2.02
CA ALA A 265 -5.12 -16.59 0.71
C ALA A 265 -4.81 -18.04 0.34
N ASN A 266 -3.58 -18.49 0.61
CA ASN A 266 -3.18 -19.88 0.41
C ASN A 266 -3.95 -20.83 1.35
N LYS A 267 -4.12 -20.46 2.63
CA LYS A 267 -4.91 -21.24 3.60
C LYS A 267 -6.37 -21.34 3.18
N SER A 268 -6.98 -20.23 2.75
CA SER A 268 -8.35 -20.20 2.21
C SER A 268 -8.50 -21.14 1.03
N HIS A 269 -7.59 -21.06 0.06
CA HIS A 269 -7.59 -21.95 -1.11
C HIS A 269 -7.49 -23.43 -0.71
N SER A 270 -6.63 -23.76 0.27
CA SER A 270 -6.47 -25.14 0.76
C SER A 270 -7.72 -25.70 1.46
N LEU A 271 -8.59 -24.83 1.96
CA LEU A 271 -9.86 -25.18 2.58
C LEU A 271 -11.04 -25.17 1.58
N ASN A 272 -10.76 -25.09 0.28
CA ASN A 272 -11.75 -24.94 -0.80
C ASN A 272 -12.61 -23.67 -0.70
N LEU A 273 -12.12 -22.65 0.01
CA LEU A 273 -12.65 -21.30 -0.07
C LEU A 273 -12.05 -20.58 -1.28
N ARG A 274 -12.54 -19.38 -1.59
CA ARG A 274 -11.92 -18.54 -2.60
C ARG A 274 -10.48 -18.24 -2.20
N GLY A 275 -9.54 -18.28 -3.16
CA GLY A 275 -8.10 -18.09 -2.92
C GLY A 275 -7.72 -16.63 -2.60
N ILE A 276 -8.41 -16.03 -1.64
CA ILE A 276 -8.26 -14.66 -1.16
C ILE A 276 -8.05 -14.73 0.35
N GLY A 277 -7.26 -13.82 0.91
CA GLY A 277 -7.10 -13.63 2.34
C GLY A 277 -7.34 -12.17 2.68
N ALA A 278 -8.10 -11.90 3.75
CA ALA A 278 -8.38 -10.56 4.22
C ALA A 278 -7.64 -10.27 5.53
N VAL A 279 -6.82 -9.22 5.55
CA VAL A 279 -6.26 -8.68 6.79
C VAL A 279 -7.01 -7.40 7.11
N VAL A 280 -7.68 -7.39 8.26
CA VAL A 280 -8.57 -6.32 8.70
C VAL A 280 -7.94 -5.62 9.90
N TYR A 281 -7.88 -4.30 9.85
CA TYR A 281 -7.15 -3.52 10.86
C TYR A 281 -7.66 -2.08 10.91
N ARG A 282 -7.33 -1.39 12.00
CA ARG A 282 -7.66 0.02 12.20
C ARG A 282 -6.57 0.90 11.60
N VAL A 283 -6.94 2.09 11.15
CA VAL A 283 -6.00 3.08 10.63
C VAL A 283 -6.02 4.28 11.59
N PRO A 284 -5.10 4.34 12.57
CA PRO A 284 -5.07 5.40 13.57
C PRO A 284 -5.06 6.82 12.97
N GLU A 285 -4.44 6.99 11.81
CA GLU A 285 -4.32 8.25 11.08
C GLU A 285 -5.66 8.82 10.59
N LEU A 286 -6.73 8.01 10.55
CA LEU A 286 -8.07 8.47 10.21
C LEU A 286 -8.82 9.08 11.39
N GLU A 287 -8.29 8.96 12.62
CA GLU A 287 -8.94 9.41 13.86
C GLU A 287 -10.39 8.92 14.01
N ASN A 288 -10.73 7.80 13.35
CA ASN A 288 -12.06 7.22 13.33
C ASN A 288 -11.99 5.72 13.63
N ASN A 289 -12.34 5.36 14.87
CA ASN A 289 -12.36 3.97 15.34
C ASN A 289 -13.55 3.17 14.81
N GLU A 290 -14.43 3.72 14.00
CA GLU A 290 -15.53 2.97 13.39
C GLU A 290 -15.15 2.44 12.00
N VAL A 291 -14.02 2.88 11.43
CA VAL A 291 -13.58 2.49 10.09
C VAL A 291 -12.47 1.43 10.17
N LEU A 292 -12.66 0.36 9.42
CA LEU A 292 -11.69 -0.72 9.24
C LEU A 292 -11.13 -0.67 7.83
N LYS A 293 -9.82 -0.86 7.69
CA LYS A 293 -9.17 -1.10 6.41
C LYS A 293 -9.10 -2.60 6.16
N ILE A 294 -9.61 -3.02 5.01
CA ILE A 294 -9.63 -4.41 4.58
C ILE A 294 -8.60 -4.55 3.46
N SER A 295 -7.48 -5.18 3.78
CA SER A 295 -6.40 -5.45 2.83
C SER A 295 -6.54 -6.87 2.30
N LEU A 296 -6.86 -6.99 1.02
CA LEU A 296 -6.98 -8.27 0.33
C LEU A 296 -5.65 -8.67 -0.28
N ARG A 297 -5.32 -9.95 -0.16
CA ARG A 297 -4.30 -10.63 -0.95
C ARG A 297 -4.93 -11.85 -1.60
N SER A 298 -4.35 -12.33 -2.68
CA SER A 298 -4.85 -13.53 -3.34
C SER A 298 -3.74 -14.46 -3.82
N VAL A 299 -4.14 -15.68 -4.18
CA VAL A 299 -3.35 -16.56 -5.04
C VAL A 299 -3.28 -15.97 -6.46
N VAL A 300 -2.32 -16.44 -7.26
CA VAL A 300 -2.00 -15.90 -8.59
C VAL A 300 -3.18 -15.98 -9.57
N THR A 301 -4.10 -16.94 -9.42
CA THR A 301 -5.24 -17.11 -10.34
C THR A 301 -6.38 -16.13 -10.09
N GLU A 302 -6.40 -15.43 -8.96
CA GLU A 302 -7.48 -14.53 -8.55
C GLU A 302 -7.17 -13.05 -8.85
N ASP A 303 -8.22 -12.22 -8.87
CA ASP A 303 -8.12 -10.77 -9.01
C ASP A 303 -8.95 -10.05 -7.93
N THR A 304 -8.24 -9.42 -6.99
CA THR A 304 -8.82 -8.67 -5.85
C THR A 304 -9.38 -7.31 -6.23
N THR A 305 -8.93 -6.71 -7.36
CA THR A 305 -9.36 -5.35 -7.77
C THR A 305 -10.84 -5.29 -8.09
N THR A 306 -11.40 -6.39 -8.60
CA THR A 306 -12.84 -6.54 -8.87
C THR A 306 -13.71 -6.34 -7.63
N ILE A 307 -13.15 -6.61 -6.44
CA ILE A 307 -13.83 -6.49 -5.15
C ILE A 307 -13.57 -5.09 -4.58
N SER A 308 -12.31 -4.67 -4.48
CA SER A 308 -11.97 -3.38 -3.87
C SER A 308 -12.60 -2.19 -4.59
N LEU A 309 -12.67 -2.21 -5.94
CA LEU A 309 -13.35 -1.18 -6.72
C LEU A 309 -14.85 -1.05 -6.37
N LYS A 310 -15.52 -2.15 -6.02
CA LYS A 310 -16.93 -2.12 -5.62
C LYS A 310 -17.16 -1.32 -4.33
N PHE A 311 -16.13 -1.25 -3.48
CA PHE A 311 -16.14 -0.53 -2.21
C PHE A 311 -15.31 0.77 -2.26
N GLY A 312 -15.08 1.31 -3.46
CA GLY A 312 -14.34 2.57 -3.65
C GLY A 312 -12.85 2.49 -3.35
N GLY A 313 -12.30 1.28 -3.23
CA GLY A 313 -10.87 1.02 -3.06
C GLY A 313 -10.15 0.74 -4.38
N GLY A 314 -8.95 0.17 -4.29
CA GLY A 314 -8.12 -0.15 -5.45
C GLY A 314 -6.78 -0.81 -5.10
N GLY A 315 -5.94 -1.03 -6.11
CA GLY A 315 -4.60 -1.60 -5.98
C GLY A 315 -4.18 -2.44 -7.18
N HIS A 316 -3.30 -3.42 -6.93
CA HIS A 316 -2.88 -4.43 -7.91
C HIS A 316 -3.84 -5.61 -7.95
N ARG A 317 -3.76 -6.38 -9.04
CA ARG A 317 -4.53 -7.61 -9.25
C ARG A 317 -4.53 -8.53 -8.02
N ASN A 318 -3.36 -8.84 -7.45
CA ASN A 318 -3.25 -9.78 -6.32
C ASN A 318 -3.14 -9.10 -4.94
N ALA A 319 -3.21 -7.77 -4.89
CA ALA A 319 -3.10 -6.99 -3.66
C ALA A 319 -3.87 -5.66 -3.81
N SER A 320 -5.02 -5.57 -3.17
CA SER A 320 -5.82 -4.34 -3.15
C SER A 320 -6.45 -4.12 -1.78
N SER A 321 -7.01 -2.94 -1.55
CA SER A 321 -7.67 -2.63 -0.28
C SER A 321 -8.82 -1.64 -0.45
N PHE A 322 -9.70 -1.62 0.54
CA PHE A 322 -10.81 -0.68 0.67
C PHE A 322 -11.11 -0.48 2.16
N MET A 323 -12.04 0.42 2.48
CA MET A 323 -12.46 0.72 3.85
C MET A 323 -13.95 0.41 4.02
N LEU A 324 -14.32 -0.08 5.20
CA LEU A 324 -15.71 -0.32 5.62
C LEU A 324 -15.93 0.16 7.05
N SER A 325 -17.18 0.38 7.44
CA SER A 325 -17.52 0.50 8.86
C SER A 325 -17.36 -0.85 9.57
N SER A 326 -17.09 -0.81 10.88
CA SER A 326 -17.03 -2.02 11.71
C SER A 326 -18.36 -2.78 11.66
N THR A 327 -19.50 -2.07 11.68
CA THR A 327 -20.83 -2.68 11.58
C THR A 327 -21.06 -3.42 10.26
N GLU A 328 -20.62 -2.86 9.13
CA GLU A 328 -20.71 -3.56 7.84
C GLU A 328 -19.81 -4.79 7.79
N PHE A 329 -18.59 -4.70 8.35
CA PHE A 329 -17.69 -5.85 8.39
C PHE A 329 -18.21 -7.00 9.27
N GLU A 330 -18.84 -6.70 10.40
CA GLU A 330 -19.46 -7.73 11.26
C GLU A 330 -20.51 -8.56 10.51
N GLN A 331 -21.25 -7.96 9.57
CA GLN A 331 -22.22 -8.68 8.74
C GLN A 331 -21.57 -9.72 7.82
N TRP A 332 -20.27 -9.60 7.54
CA TRP A 332 -19.54 -10.55 6.71
C TRP A 332 -19.06 -11.77 7.49
N LYS A 333 -18.99 -11.71 8.83
CA LYS A 333 -18.49 -12.84 9.63
C LYS A 333 -19.48 -14.01 9.55
N VAL A 334 -18.98 -15.19 9.17
CA VAL A 334 -19.80 -16.40 9.16
C VAL A 334 -19.93 -16.90 10.59
N MET A 335 -21.13 -16.83 11.17
CA MET A 335 -21.38 -17.45 12.46
C MET A 335 -21.27 -18.97 12.33
N LEU A 336 -20.35 -19.57 13.10
CA LEU A 336 -20.39 -21.00 13.32
C LEU A 336 -21.68 -21.30 14.08
N MET A 337 -22.69 -21.83 13.39
CA MET A 337 -23.77 -22.55 14.06
C MET A 337 -23.10 -23.77 14.70
N ILE A 338 -22.76 -23.67 15.99
CA ILE A 338 -22.54 -24.87 16.80
C ILE A 338 -23.92 -25.53 16.84
N LEU A 339 -24.16 -26.45 15.91
CA LEU A 339 -25.17 -27.47 16.07
C LEU A 339 -24.72 -28.29 17.28
N LEU A 340 -25.15 -27.86 18.47
CA LEU A 340 -25.26 -28.76 19.60
C LEU A 340 -26.23 -29.84 19.14
N THR A 341 -25.70 -30.91 18.54
CA THR A 341 -26.45 -32.15 18.41
C THR A 341 -26.90 -32.50 19.82
N PRO A 342 -28.20 -32.64 20.11
CA PRO A 342 -28.62 -33.06 21.43
C PRO A 342 -28.08 -34.48 21.64
N SER A 343 -26.96 -34.60 22.36
CA SER A 343 -26.59 -35.86 22.98
C SER A 343 -27.69 -36.17 23.99
N LYS A 344 -27.99 -37.46 24.16
CA LYS A 344 -29.14 -37.99 24.89
C LYS A 344 -29.17 -37.70 26.41
N ASP A 345 -28.41 -36.74 26.90
CA ASP A 345 -28.29 -36.41 28.33
C ASP A 345 -28.93 -35.06 28.69
N ILE A 346 -29.99 -34.67 27.98
CA ILE A 346 -30.94 -33.64 28.44
C ILE A 346 -31.86 -34.27 29.49
N VAL A 347 -31.29 -34.64 30.62
CA VAL A 347 -32.03 -34.91 31.87
C VAL A 347 -31.49 -34.05 33.01
N HIS A 348 -30.25 -33.54 32.90
CA HIS A 348 -29.65 -32.69 33.92
C HIS A 348 -29.88 -31.19 33.72
N PHE A 349 -30.15 -30.71 32.50
CA PHE A 349 -30.37 -29.27 32.26
C PHE A 349 -31.75 -28.81 32.74
N GLN A 350 -32.80 -29.64 32.58
CA GLN A 350 -34.13 -29.32 33.09
C GLN A 350 -34.19 -29.37 34.63
N ALA A 351 -33.38 -30.23 35.26
CA ALA A 351 -33.27 -30.27 36.73
C ALA A 351 -32.55 -29.03 37.29
N PHE A 352 -31.62 -28.44 36.54
CA PHE A 352 -30.94 -27.21 36.93
C PHE A 352 -31.84 -25.96 36.78
N ILE A 353 -32.65 -25.90 35.71
CA ILE A 353 -33.65 -24.84 35.54
C ILE A 353 -34.75 -24.93 36.61
N ASN A 354 -35.26 -26.13 36.91
CA ASN A 354 -36.27 -26.32 37.96
C ASN A 354 -35.70 -26.02 39.38
N PHE A 355 -34.41 -26.29 39.63
CA PHE A 355 -33.74 -25.93 40.89
C PHE A 355 -33.61 -24.41 41.06
N LEU A 356 -33.40 -23.67 39.97
CA LEU A 356 -33.37 -22.21 39.98
C LEU A 356 -34.76 -21.59 40.12
N GLU A 357 -35.81 -22.21 39.55
CA GLU A 357 -37.19 -21.75 39.71
C GLU A 357 -37.76 -22.03 41.12
N GLU A 358 -37.33 -23.10 41.81
CA GLU A 358 -37.75 -23.38 43.19
C GLU A 358 -37.08 -22.49 44.25
N HIS A 359 -35.98 -21.80 43.92
CA HIS A 359 -35.24 -20.95 44.87
C HIS A 359 -35.42 -19.44 44.68
N ASP A 360 -36.28 -18.99 43.76
CA ASP A 360 -36.50 -17.56 43.48
C ASP A 360 -37.75 -16.96 44.14
N HIS A 361 -38.17 -17.52 45.28
CA HIS A 361 -39.04 -16.82 46.24
C HIS A 361 -38.23 -15.88 47.16
N ALA A 362 -37.35 -15.06 46.58
CA ALA A 362 -36.86 -13.85 47.24
C ALA A 362 -36.32 -12.87 46.19
N SER A 363 -37.01 -11.74 46.03
CA SER A 363 -36.69 -10.55 45.20
C SER A 363 -36.95 -10.68 43.69
N GLY A 364 -38.15 -10.23 43.29
CA GLY A 364 -38.57 -10.24 41.90
C GLY A 364 -37.87 -9.20 41.03
N LEU A 365 -37.58 -9.60 39.79
CA LEU A 365 -37.54 -8.72 38.62
C LEU A 365 -37.80 -9.57 37.36
N ALA A 366 -38.85 -9.20 36.63
CA ALA A 366 -39.36 -9.93 35.46
C ALA A 366 -38.41 -9.79 34.26
N LEU A 367 -38.11 -10.92 33.60
CA LEU A 367 -37.55 -10.94 32.24
C LEU A 367 -38.65 -11.29 31.23
N VAL A 368 -38.81 -10.38 30.28
CA VAL A 368 -39.80 -10.41 29.20
C VAL A 368 -39.41 -11.46 28.17
N SER A 369 -40.39 -12.30 27.85
CA SER A 369 -40.44 -13.26 26.74
C SER A 369 -40.19 -12.59 25.39
N ALA A 370 -39.29 -13.16 24.58
CA ALA A 370 -39.26 -12.96 23.13
C ALA A 370 -39.42 -14.33 22.44
N THR A 371 -40.57 -14.50 21.80
CA THR A 371 -40.97 -15.64 20.98
C THR A 371 -40.38 -15.58 19.58
N PHE A 372 -39.83 -16.73 19.16
CA PHE A 372 -39.58 -17.30 17.82
C PHE A 372 -38.74 -16.54 16.78
#